data_AF-A0A1Z8U126-F1
#
_entry.id   AF-A0A1Z8U126-F1
#
_cell.length_a   1.000
_cell.length_b   1.000
_cell.length_c   1.000
_cell.angle_alpha   90.00
_cell.angle_beta   90.00
_cell.angle_gamma   90.00
#
_symmetry.space_group_name_H-M   'P 1'
#
loop_
_entity.id
_entity.type
_entity.pdbx_description
1 polymer ?
#
loop_
_entity_poly.entity_id
_entity_poly.type
_entity_poly.pdbx_seq_one_letter_code
_entity_poly.pdbx_strand_id
1 'polypeptide(L)'
;MLDIQNNLKQTDSVFIDTESNKTIGVYIGAGNKVGTAKNALELLKVIKKNKIDLHMTNLFFCSGMDFATEVGFKTDGCARQMFYEMQALWLEDLKWYFDKLARN
;
A
#
# COMPACT_ATOMS: atom_id res chain seq x y z
N MET A 1 -16.98 -8.32 -15.37
CA MET A 1 -16.30 -7.26 -16.15
C MET A 1 -15.79 -6.25 -15.13
N LEU A 2 -14.47 -6.17 -14.90
CA LEU A 2 -13.94 -5.09 -14.07
C LEU A 2 -14.21 -3.78 -14.82
N ASP A 3 -14.94 -2.88 -14.19
CA ASP A 3 -15.28 -1.58 -14.75
C ASP A 3 -14.05 -0.66 -14.64
N ILE A 4 -13.20 -0.71 -15.66
CA ILE A 4 -11.91 0.00 -15.73
C ILE A 4 -12.10 1.53 -15.82
N GLN A 5 -13.31 2.02 -16.12
CA GLN A 5 -13.52 3.43 -16.46
C GLN A 5 -14.00 4.31 -15.30
N ASN A 6 -14.43 3.76 -14.17
CA ASN A 6 -15.23 4.54 -13.22
C ASN A 6 -14.54 5.07 -11.97
N ASN A 7 -13.21 5.01 -11.80
CA ASN A 7 -12.55 5.66 -10.65
C ASN A 7 -11.02 5.79 -10.73
N LEU A 8 -10.41 5.88 -11.91
CA LEU A 8 -9.01 6.30 -11.98
C LEU A 8 -8.97 7.81 -11.71
N LYS A 9 -8.95 8.20 -10.43
CA LYS A 9 -8.40 9.49 -10.02
C LYS A 9 -6.91 9.44 -10.36
N GLN A 10 -6.61 9.64 -11.64
CA GLN A 10 -5.29 9.99 -12.11
C GLN A 10 -4.86 11.22 -11.28
N THR A 11 -3.57 11.26 -10.92
CA THR A 11 -2.83 12.42 -10.40
C THR A 11 -2.86 12.71 -8.90
N ASP A 12 -2.41 11.77 -8.05
CA ASP A 12 -1.82 12.18 -6.76
C ASP A 12 -0.72 11.21 -6.35
N SER A 13 0.42 11.76 -5.92
CA SER A 13 1.52 10.98 -5.32
C SER A 13 1.01 10.17 -4.13
N VAL A 14 1.38 8.90 -4.04
CA VAL A 14 1.08 8.08 -2.86
C VAL A 14 2.29 8.05 -1.96
N PHE A 15 2.07 8.36 -0.68
CA PHE A 15 3.11 8.25 0.34
C PHE A 15 2.78 7.07 1.24
N ILE A 16 3.75 6.18 1.39
CA ILE A 16 3.74 5.09 2.35
C ILE A 16 4.69 5.49 3.46
N ASP A 17 4.12 5.96 4.56
CA ASP A 17 4.85 6.56 5.65
C ASP A 17 4.88 5.63 6.85
N THR A 18 6.04 5.55 7.49
CA THR A 18 6.18 4.87 8.78
C THR A 18 5.67 5.79 9.89
N GLU A 19 4.58 5.39 10.54
CA GLU A 19 3.97 6.10 11.66
C GLU A 19 4.31 5.47 13.02
N SER A 20 3.98 6.16 14.10
CA SER A 20 4.06 5.66 15.48
C SER A 20 3.34 4.31 15.64
N ASN A 21 3.65 3.61 16.74
CA ASN A 21 2.95 2.38 17.14
C ASN A 21 3.03 1.24 16.13
N LYS A 22 4.13 1.14 15.37
CA LYS A 22 4.33 0.08 14.37
C LYS A 22 3.22 0.08 13.30
N THR A 23 2.82 1.27 12.85
CA THR A 23 1.85 1.40 11.76
C THR A 23 2.47 2.06 10.54
N ILE A 24 1.94 1.73 9.37
CA ILE A 24 2.22 2.39 8.11
C ILE A 24 0.99 3.23 7.75
N GLY A 25 1.19 4.53 7.57
CA GLY A 25 0.20 5.44 7.01
C GLY A 25 0.23 5.41 5.48
N VAL A 26 -0.95 5.44 4.86
CA VAL A 26 -1.09 5.60 3.41
C VAL A 26 -1.73 6.95 3.14
N TYR A 27 -1.08 7.76 2.32
CA TYR A 27 -1.50 9.10 1.96
C TYR A 27 -1.64 9.23 0.45
N ILE A 28 -2.68 9.94 -0.01
CA ILE A 28 -2.90 10.28 -1.42
C ILE A 28 -2.80 11.79 -1.54
N GLY A 29 -1.75 12.28 -2.21
CA GLY A 29 -1.37 13.69 -2.21
C GLY A 29 -0.66 14.08 -0.91
N ALA A 30 -0.19 15.33 -0.84
CA ALA A 30 0.52 15.81 0.34
C ALA A 30 -0.43 15.94 1.55
N GLY A 31 -0.18 15.18 2.61
CA GLY A 31 -0.85 15.33 3.91
C GLY A 31 -2.26 14.73 4.04
N ASN A 32 -2.79 14.08 3.00
CA ASN A 32 -4.13 13.48 3.04
C ASN A 32 -4.08 11.97 3.31
N LYS A 33 -4.24 11.59 4.58
CA LYS A 33 -4.22 10.19 5.03
C LYS A 33 -5.52 9.46 4.67
N VAL A 34 -5.40 8.33 3.97
CA VAL A 34 -6.53 7.50 3.53
C VAL A 34 -6.62 6.14 4.23
N GLY A 35 -5.60 5.80 5.02
CA GLY A 35 -5.61 4.58 5.83
C GLY A 35 -4.33 4.36 6.62
N THR A 36 -4.38 3.37 7.50
CA THR A 36 -3.25 2.88 8.28
C THR A 36 -3.22 1.36 8.21
N ALA A 37 -2.04 0.77 8.22
CA ALA A 37 -1.83 -0.67 8.19
C ALA A 37 -0.80 -1.10 9.23
N LYS A 38 -1.01 -2.25 9.89
CA LYS A 38 -0.02 -2.87 10.79
C LYS A 38 0.76 -4.00 10.13
N ASN A 39 0.31 -4.46 8.98
CA ASN A 39 0.88 -5.59 8.25
C ASN A 39 0.55 -5.49 6.75
N ALA A 40 1.20 -6.31 5.93
CA ALA A 40 1.06 -6.35 4.48
C ALA A 40 -0.39 -6.59 4.00
N LEU A 41 -1.15 -7.44 4.71
CA LEU A 41 -2.53 -7.74 4.36
C LEU A 41 -3.46 -6.54 4.59
N GLU A 42 -3.28 -5.80 5.69
CA GLU A 42 -4.00 -4.56 5.94
C GLU A 42 -3.63 -3.47 4.94
N LEU A 43 -2.35 -3.38 4.57
CA LEU A 43 -1.90 -2.47 3.52
C LEU A 43 -2.61 -2.79 2.20
N LEU A 44 -2.66 -4.06 1.80
CA LEU A 44 -3.41 -4.49 0.60
C LEU A 44 -4.88 -4.08 0.66
N LYS A 45 -5.52 -4.25 1.82
CA LYS A 45 -6.92 -3.84 2.02
C LYS A 45 -7.09 -2.33 1.86
N VAL A 46 -6.17 -1.51 2.37
CA VAL A 46 -6.20 -0.05 2.21
C VAL A 46 -6.04 0.35 0.74
N ILE A 47 -5.08 -0.26 0.02
CA ILE A 47 -4.87 -0.03 -1.42
C ILE A 47 -6.12 -0.38 -2.22
N LYS A 48 -6.67 -1.59 -2.03
CA LYS A 48 -7.87 -2.06 -2.73
C LYS A 48 -9.11 -1.21 -2.41
N LYS A 49 -9.33 -0.88 -1.13
CA LYS A 49 -10.47 -0.07 -0.69
C LYS A 49 -10.47 1.32 -1.32
N ASN A 50 -9.30 1.94 -1.41
CA ASN A 50 -9.14 3.28 -1.96
C ASN A 50 -8.90 3.30 -3.48
N LYS A 51 -8.93 2.13 -4.14
CA LYS A 51 -8.69 1.97 -5.58
C LYS A 51 -7.39 2.64 -6.04
N ILE A 52 -6.34 2.53 -5.23
CA ILE A 52 -5.03 3.11 -5.55
C ILE A 52 -4.38 2.28 -6.66
N ASP A 53 -4.13 2.91 -7.80
CA ASP A 53 -3.41 2.30 -8.91
C ASP A 53 -1.90 2.42 -8.69
N LEU A 54 -1.28 1.34 -8.21
CA LEU A 54 0.17 1.30 -7.94
C LEU A 54 1.04 1.30 -9.21
N HIS A 55 0.49 1.14 -10.41
CA HIS A 55 1.24 1.18 -11.67
C HIS A 55 1.35 2.59 -12.25
N MET A 56 0.29 3.39 -12.07
CA MET A 56 0.20 4.74 -12.64
C MET A 56 0.48 5.86 -11.63
N THR A 57 0.83 5.52 -10.40
CA THR A 57 1.02 6.48 -9.30
C THR A 57 2.49 6.65 -8.93
N ASN A 58 2.92 7.89 -8.73
CA ASN A 58 4.23 8.18 -8.13
C ASN A 58 4.21 7.75 -6.66
N LEU A 59 5.00 6.72 -6.35
CA LEU A 59 5.08 6.15 -5.01
C LEU A 59 6.30 6.69 -4.27
N PHE A 60 6.07 7.22 -3.06
CA PHE A 60 7.10 7.70 -2.17
C PHE A 60 7.05 6.92 -0.86
N PHE A 61 8.23 6.61 -0.34
CA PHE A 61 8.39 6.02 0.98
C PHE A 61 8.94 7.08 1.92
N CYS A 62 8.28 7.24 3.06
CA CYS A 62 8.64 8.23 4.07
C CYS A 62 8.79 7.57 5.45
N SER A 63 9.46 8.27 6.35
CA SER A 63 9.37 8.05 7.79
C SER A 63 9.02 9.36 8.46
N GLY A 64 7.88 9.36 9.14
CA GLY A 64 7.30 10.56 9.73
C GLY A 64 8.03 11.06 10.98
N MET A 65 9.10 10.41 11.48
CA MET A 65 9.73 10.88 12.71
C MET A 65 11.24 10.68 12.84
N ASP A 66 11.85 11.82 13.20
CA ASP A 66 13.00 12.13 14.06
C ASP A 66 13.04 11.35 15.42
N PHE A 67 12.34 10.23 15.53
CA PHE A 67 12.25 9.33 16.70
C PHE A 67 12.41 7.85 16.30
N ALA A 68 13.15 7.55 15.22
CA ALA A 68 13.50 6.20 14.77
C ALA A 68 14.28 5.34 15.81
N THR A 69 14.46 5.84 17.04
CA THR A 69 15.08 5.14 18.17
C THR A 69 14.10 4.59 19.22
N GLU A 70 12.78 4.78 19.12
CA GLU A 70 11.83 4.11 20.04
C GLU A 70 10.92 3.09 19.34
N VAL A 71 11.36 1.83 19.42
CA VAL A 71 10.63 0.55 19.33
C VAL A 71 9.47 0.51 18.33
N GLY A 72 9.78 0.28 17.05
CA GLY A 72 8.81 -0.36 16.17
C GLY A 72 9.13 -0.47 14.69
N PHE A 73 9.79 0.53 14.14
CA PHE A 73 10.31 0.51 12.78
C PHE A 73 11.60 1.31 12.78
N LYS A 74 12.73 0.64 12.46
CA LYS A 74 14.08 1.20 12.64
C LYS A 74 14.45 2.24 11.57
N THR A 75 13.80 2.19 10.40
CA THR A 75 14.14 3.00 9.21
C THR A 75 12.97 3.02 8.22
N ASP A 76 13.02 3.91 7.22
CA ASP A 76 12.19 3.87 6.00
C ASP A 76 12.13 2.48 5.33
N GLY A 77 13.16 1.65 5.55
CA GLY A 77 13.26 0.29 5.03
C GLY A 77 12.08 -0.59 5.45
N CYS A 78 11.44 -0.31 6.58
CA CYS A 78 10.28 -1.08 7.04
C CYS A 78 9.01 -0.79 6.22
N ALA A 79 8.78 0.46 5.81
CA ALA A 79 7.68 0.82 4.91
C ALA A 79 7.85 0.15 3.53
N ARG A 80 9.07 0.21 2.99
CA ARG A 80 9.41 -0.43 1.71
C ARG A 80 9.27 -1.96 1.78
N GLN A 81 9.75 -2.57 2.85
CA GLN A 81 9.61 -4.02 3.06
C GLN A 81 8.14 -4.43 3.12
N MET A 82 7.32 -3.75 3.95
CA MET A 82 5.89 -4.06 4.07
C MET A 82 5.16 -3.88 2.74
N PHE A 83 5.57 -2.90 1.94
CA PHE A 83 5.03 -2.72 0.60
C PHE A 83 5.36 -3.89 -0.34
N TYR A 84 6.59 -4.39 -0.35
CA TYR A 84 6.95 -5.55 -1.18
C TYR A 84 6.26 -6.84 -0.72
N GLU A 85 6.14 -7.05 0.59
CA GLU A 85 5.34 -8.16 1.14
C GLU A 85 3.87 -8.07 0.70
N MET A 86 3.31 -6.85 0.68
CA MET A 86 1.96 -6.60 0.18
C MET A 86 1.82 -6.91 -1.32
N GLN A 87 2.82 -6.54 -2.14
CA GLN A 87 2.83 -6.87 -3.57
C GLN A 87 2.88 -8.39 -3.80
N ALA A 88 3.66 -9.13 -3.00
CA ALA A 88 3.69 -10.59 -3.08
C ALA A 88 2.30 -11.21 -2.82
N LEU A 89 1.58 -10.74 -1.78
CA LEU A 89 0.21 -11.17 -1.50
C LEU A 89 -0.75 -10.86 -2.66
N TRP A 90 -0.59 -9.71 -3.31
CA TRP A 90 -1.41 -9.37 -4.48
C TRP A 90 -1.14 -10.32 -5.65
N LEU A 91 0.12 -10.65 -5.93
CA LEU A 91 0.47 -11.59 -6.99
C LEU A 91 -0.07 -12.99 -6.73
N GLU A 92 -0.03 -13.46 -5.47
CA GLU A 92 -0.63 -14.74 -5.07
C GLU A 92 -2.15 -14.78 -5.30
N ASP A 93 -2.85 -13.71 -4.92
CA ASP A 93 -4.30 -13.56 -5.12
C ASP A 93 -4.68 -13.55 -6.62
N LEU A 94 -3.89 -12.83 -7.45
CA LEU A 94 -4.06 -12.83 -8.90
C LEU A 94 -3.80 -14.21 -9.51
N LYS A 95 -2.71 -14.87 -9.09
CA LYS A 95 -2.38 -16.22 -9.56
C LYS A 95 -3.51 -17.19 -9.24
N TRP A 96 -4.02 -17.17 -8.01
CA TRP A 96 -5.16 -18.00 -7.61
C TRP A 96 -6.40 -17.74 -8.47
N TYR A 97 -6.70 -16.46 -8.77
CA TYR A 97 -7.83 -16.09 -9.62
C TYR A 97 -7.70 -16.65 -11.03
N PHE A 98 -6.54 -16.50 -11.67
CA PHE A 98 -6.30 -17.05 -13.01
C PHE A 98 -6.29 -18.58 -13.05
N ASP A 99 -5.70 -19.22 -12.04
CA ASP A 99 -5.73 -20.69 -11.92
C ASP A 99 -7.17 -21.21 -11.81
N LYS A 100 -8.04 -20.48 -11.10
CA LYS A 100 -9.46 -20.83 -10.98
C LYS A 100 -10.21 -20.64 -12.31
N LEU A 101 -9.91 -19.59 -13.07
CA LEU A 101 -10.49 -19.37 -14.39
C LEU A 101 -10.06 -20.44 -15.39
N ALA A 102 -8.79 -20.86 -15.38
CA ALA A 102 -8.27 -21.87 -16.31
C ALA A 102 -8.82 -23.29 -16.04
N ARG A 103 -9.39 -23.53 -14.86
CA ARG A 103 -10.01 -24.81 -14.48
C ARG A 103 -11.51 -24.89 -14.83
N ASN A 104 -12.11 -23.78 -15.25
CA ASN A 104 -13.51 -23.69 -15.68
C ASN A 104 -13.58 -23.54 -17.20
#